data_AF-A0A928EN77-F1
#
_entry.id   AF-A0A928EN77-F1
#
_cell.length_a   1.000
_cell.length_b   1.000
_cell.length_c   1.000
_cell.angle_alpha   90.00
_cell.angle_beta   90.00
_cell.angle_gamma   90.00
#
_symmetry.space_group_name_H-M   'P 1'
#
loop_
_entity.id
_entity.type
_entity.pdbx_description
1 polymer ?
#
loop_
_entity_poly.entity_id
_entity_poly.type
_entity_poly.pdbx_seq_one_letter_code
_entity_poly.pdbx_strand_id
1 'polypeptide(L)'
;MKRIISLFIGILMLVSSLTVFTSCGKAPEFIEIEARLRELIDASYKINDIFFGYGLPVYEHVYDPRETTEVIIDEETNTRTYYYEINDKELGRVIAYRSSYIDPYSYVQVVKEKDESRTLIFENGTVYAYSLENYVEPHYEFYYKKSDPDGYNYVNSESEYQSIEQIKAAAEKVYSMDYLSSLYESLFDGTVVKSGTTLTSNTARYMEYEDDDGIINLMMSNTYEPLVKEKRIYDFSTAKIVRPKRKDFVTISIDSYLESRPNERLNVKLTMILQDGVWMLDSGTY
;
A
#
# COMPACT_ATOMS: atom_id res chain seq x y z
N MET A 1 -33.72 -21.22 -58.96
CA MET A 1 -32.41 -20.66 -58.57
C MET A 1 -32.37 -20.09 -57.15
N LYS A 2 -33.32 -19.24 -56.71
CA LYS A 2 -33.31 -18.65 -55.34
C LYS A 2 -33.34 -19.67 -54.19
N ARG A 3 -34.02 -20.82 -54.34
CA ARG A 3 -34.08 -21.87 -53.30
C ARG A 3 -32.81 -22.73 -53.17
N ILE A 4 -31.95 -22.75 -54.18
CA ILE A 4 -30.68 -23.51 -54.16
C ILE A 4 -29.56 -22.69 -53.49
N ILE A 5 -29.59 -21.36 -53.67
CA ILE A 5 -28.64 -20.44 -53.05
C ILE A 5 -28.85 -20.35 -51.53
N SER A 6 -30.11 -20.35 -51.06
CA SER A 6 -30.42 -20.35 -49.62
C SER A 6 -29.98 -21.63 -48.90
N LEU A 7 -29.96 -22.78 -49.59
CA LEU A 7 -29.51 -24.05 -49.02
C LEU A 7 -27.97 -24.09 -48.88
N PHE A 8 -27.26 -23.50 -49.84
CA PHE A 8 -25.79 -23.40 -49.80
C PHE A 8 -25.28 -22.44 -48.72
N ILE A 9 -25.95 -21.31 -48.50
CA ILE A 9 -25.58 -20.36 -47.44
C ILE A 9 -25.86 -20.94 -46.04
N GLY A 10 -26.94 -21.71 -45.89
CA GLY A 10 -27.25 -22.41 -44.64
C GLY A 10 -26.20 -23.48 -44.27
N ILE A 11 -25.73 -24.26 -45.25
CA ILE A 11 -24.70 -25.29 -45.04
C ILE A 11 -23.32 -24.65 -44.78
N LEU A 12 -22.99 -23.53 -45.44
CA LEU A 12 -21.72 -22.82 -45.20
C LEU A 12 -21.68 -22.19 -43.79
N MET A 13 -22.79 -21.66 -43.29
CA MET A 13 -22.88 -21.18 -41.91
C MET A 13 -22.83 -22.33 -40.89
N LEU A 14 -23.42 -23.49 -41.20
CA LEU A 14 -23.36 -24.66 -40.33
C LEU A 14 -21.94 -25.28 -40.26
N VAL A 15 -21.15 -25.20 -41.33
CA VAL A 15 -19.76 -25.67 -41.34
C VAL A 15 -18.82 -24.69 -40.62
N SER A 16 -19.13 -23.39 -40.59
CA SER A 16 -18.35 -22.39 -39.83
C SER A 16 -18.58 -22.43 -38.31
N SER A 17 -19.71 -22.95 -37.85
CA SER A 17 -20.00 -23.16 -36.42
C SER A 17 -19.51 -24.51 -35.88
N LEU A 18 -18.97 -25.37 -36.76
CA LEU A 18 -18.41 -26.68 -36.41
C LEU A 18 -16.86 -26.68 -36.26
N THR A 19 -16.19 -25.53 -36.25
CA THR A 19 -14.75 -25.45 -35.89
C THR A 19 -14.48 -25.04 -34.44
N VAL A 20 -15.50 -25.05 -33.57
CA VAL A 20 -15.33 -24.89 -32.10
C VAL A 20 -15.30 -26.26 -31.39
N PHE A 21 -15.11 -27.36 -32.13
CA PHE A 21 -14.88 -28.66 -31.53
C PHE A 21 -13.47 -28.75 -30.94
N THR A 22 -13.46 -28.68 -29.60
CA THR A 22 -12.59 -29.52 -28.75
C THR A 22 -11.11 -29.45 -29.07
N SER A 23 -10.47 -28.34 -28.71
CA SER A 23 -9.10 -28.45 -28.24
C SER A 23 -9.13 -29.25 -26.93
N CYS A 24 -9.21 -30.57 -27.04
CA CYS A 24 -8.76 -31.52 -26.02
C CYS A 24 -7.22 -31.48 -26.04
N GLY A 25 -6.66 -30.32 -25.69
CA GLY A 25 -5.23 -30.20 -25.46
C GLY A 25 -4.85 -31.06 -24.27
N LYS A 26 -3.72 -31.76 -24.38
CA LYS A 26 -3.09 -32.38 -23.21
C LYS A 26 -2.64 -31.24 -22.29
N ALA A 27 -2.74 -31.44 -20.97
CA ALA A 27 -2.07 -30.55 -20.03
C ALA A 27 -0.56 -30.52 -20.33
N PRO A 28 0.11 -29.36 -20.18
CA PRO A 28 1.55 -29.27 -20.40
C PRO A 28 2.30 -30.16 -19.41
N GLU A 29 3.50 -30.59 -19.78
CA GLU A 29 4.47 -31.13 -18.82
C GLU A 29 5.11 -29.99 -18.03
N PHE A 30 5.62 -30.27 -16.83
CA PHE A 30 6.17 -29.23 -15.94
C PHE A 30 7.32 -28.45 -16.59
N ILE A 31 8.19 -29.13 -17.33
CA ILE A 31 9.33 -28.52 -18.01
C ILE A 31 8.92 -27.43 -19.01
N GLU A 32 7.70 -27.50 -19.58
CA GLU A 32 7.18 -26.52 -20.53
C GLU A 32 6.79 -25.20 -19.86
N ILE A 33 6.51 -25.22 -18.56
CA ILE A 33 6.01 -24.07 -17.79
C ILE A 33 6.96 -23.64 -16.66
N GLU A 34 8.00 -24.42 -16.35
CA GLU A 34 8.90 -24.17 -15.23
C GLU A 34 9.53 -22.77 -15.29
N ALA A 35 10.05 -22.38 -16.45
CA ALA A 35 10.69 -21.07 -16.63
C ALA A 35 9.70 -19.93 -16.34
N ARG A 36 8.46 -20.06 -16.82
CA ARG A 36 7.41 -19.07 -16.57
C ARG A 36 6.97 -19.06 -15.11
N LEU A 37 6.84 -20.22 -14.46
CA LEU A 37 6.54 -20.28 -13.03
C LEU A 37 7.61 -19.57 -12.20
N ARG A 38 8.89 -19.76 -12.52
CA ARG A 38 10.00 -19.09 -11.82
C ARG A 38 9.92 -17.57 -11.95
N GLU A 39 9.71 -17.08 -13.17
CA GLU A 39 9.54 -15.66 -13.46
C GLU A 39 8.37 -15.07 -12.66
N LEU A 40 7.23 -15.75 -12.67
CA LEU A 40 6.03 -15.31 -11.96
C LEU A 40 6.22 -15.31 -10.44
N ILE A 41 6.85 -16.34 -9.88
CA ILE A 41 7.16 -16.39 -8.44
C ILE A 41 8.08 -15.23 -8.06
N ASP A 42 9.11 -14.96 -8.86
CA ASP A 42 10.03 -13.86 -8.56
C ASP A 42 9.33 -12.49 -8.62
N ALA A 43 8.53 -12.25 -9.66
CA ALA A 43 7.72 -11.05 -9.78
C ALA A 43 6.66 -10.94 -8.66
N SER A 44 6.13 -12.07 -8.19
CA SER A 44 5.10 -12.10 -7.16
C SER A 44 5.57 -11.59 -5.81
N TYR A 45 6.87 -11.67 -5.48
CA TYR A 45 7.36 -11.19 -4.18
C TYR A 45 7.05 -9.73 -3.95
N LYS A 46 7.25 -8.90 -4.97
CA LYS A 46 6.96 -7.47 -4.90
C LYS A 46 5.46 -7.21 -4.77
N ILE A 47 4.64 -7.87 -5.60
CA ILE A 47 3.19 -7.70 -5.55
C ILE A 47 2.63 -8.17 -4.20
N ASN A 48 3.18 -9.25 -3.64
CA ASN A 48 2.79 -9.75 -2.32
C ASN A 48 3.20 -8.80 -1.21
N ASP A 49 4.36 -8.15 -1.30
CA ASP A 49 4.74 -7.14 -0.32
C ASP A 49 3.78 -5.94 -0.37
N ILE A 50 3.38 -5.54 -1.57
CA ILE A 50 2.38 -4.47 -1.78
C ILE A 50 1.01 -4.88 -1.24
N PHE A 51 0.54 -6.11 -1.47
CA PHE A 51 -0.81 -6.55 -1.10
C PHE A 51 -0.93 -7.05 0.32
N PHE A 52 0.11 -7.69 0.84
CA PHE A 52 0.08 -8.44 2.10
C PHE A 52 1.29 -8.19 3.02
N GLY A 53 2.35 -7.56 2.53
CA GLY A 53 3.54 -7.23 3.31
C GLY A 53 3.53 -5.80 3.85
N TYR A 54 4.68 -5.12 3.80
CA TYR A 54 4.86 -3.77 4.33
C TYR A 54 4.26 -2.69 3.44
N GLY A 55 4.01 -2.99 2.16
CA GLY A 55 3.36 -2.07 1.24
C GLY A 55 4.32 -1.14 0.51
N LEU A 56 3.81 0.00 0.09
CA LEU A 56 4.61 1.05 -0.54
C LEU A 56 5.27 1.94 0.52
N PRO A 57 6.43 2.56 0.22
CA PRO A 57 7.01 3.55 1.13
C PRO A 57 6.04 4.74 1.27
N VAL A 58 5.88 5.23 2.49
CA VAL A 58 4.99 6.35 2.84
C VAL A 58 5.76 7.45 3.53
N TYR A 59 5.23 8.66 3.52
CA TYR A 59 5.73 9.74 4.36
C TYR A 59 5.43 9.46 5.84
N GLU A 60 6.34 9.88 6.72
CA GLU A 60 6.08 9.89 8.16
C GLU A 60 4.86 10.76 8.47
N HIS A 61 3.96 10.26 9.32
CA HIS A 61 2.75 10.98 9.69
C HIS A 61 3.08 12.13 10.66
N VAL A 62 3.34 13.31 10.09
CA VAL A 62 3.70 14.52 10.82
C VAL A 62 2.83 15.66 10.34
N TYR A 63 2.09 16.29 11.26
CA TYR A 63 1.32 17.49 10.95
C TYR A 63 2.25 18.71 10.90
N ASP A 64 1.90 19.69 10.06
CA ASP A 64 2.60 20.97 10.08
C ASP A 64 2.40 21.62 11.46
N PRO A 65 3.46 21.83 12.26
CA PRO A 65 3.32 22.49 13.55
C PRO A 65 2.79 23.92 13.43
N ARG A 66 2.78 24.50 12.22
CA ARG A 66 2.19 25.80 11.95
C ARG A 66 0.66 25.78 11.97
N GLU A 67 0.02 24.63 11.79
CA GLU A 67 -1.44 24.51 11.86
C GLU A 67 -1.99 24.63 13.29
N THR A 68 -1.16 24.45 14.32
CA THR A 68 -1.55 24.59 15.74
C THR A 68 -1.34 26.01 16.27
N THR A 69 -1.43 27.04 15.41
CA THR A 69 -1.15 28.43 15.79
C THR A 69 -1.96 28.87 17.00
N GLU A 70 -1.28 29.12 18.12
CA GLU A 70 -1.85 29.84 19.26
C GLU A 70 -1.45 31.32 19.17
N VAL A 71 -2.45 32.20 19.26
CA VAL A 71 -2.23 33.65 19.24
C VAL A 71 -2.36 34.18 20.66
N ILE A 72 -1.26 34.69 21.20
CA ILE A 72 -1.25 35.40 22.48
C ILE A 72 -1.15 36.90 22.21
N ILE A 73 -2.03 37.67 22.85
CA ILE A 73 -2.05 39.13 22.76
C ILE A 73 -1.51 39.68 24.08
N ASP A 74 -0.41 40.44 24.01
CA ASP A 74 0.03 41.25 25.13
C ASP A 74 -0.94 42.43 25.29
N GLU A 75 -1.71 42.46 26.39
CA GLU A 75 -2.74 43.46 26.63
C GLU A 75 -2.17 44.88 26.87
N GLU A 76 -0.93 45.00 27.36
CA GLU A 76 -0.31 46.30 27.64
C GLU A 76 0.21 46.96 26.38
N THR A 77 0.80 46.17 25.48
CA THR A 77 1.41 46.66 24.23
C THR A 77 0.54 46.45 22.99
N ASN A 78 -0.58 45.72 23.12
CA ASN A 78 -1.43 45.23 22.04
C ASN A 78 -0.65 44.46 20.96
N THR A 79 0.46 43.84 21.35
CA THR A 79 1.33 43.07 20.44
C THR A 79 0.82 41.64 20.33
N ARG A 80 0.63 41.16 19.09
CA ARG A 80 0.31 39.76 18.84
C ARG A 80 1.58 38.96 18.73
N THR A 81 1.73 37.96 19.60
CA THR A 81 2.78 36.95 19.49
C THR A 81 2.16 35.65 19.03
N TYR A 82 2.72 35.10 17.96
CA TYR A 82 2.30 33.82 17.40
C TYR A 82 3.21 32.74 17.96
N TYR A 83 2.58 31.77 18.62
CA TYR A 83 3.25 30.58 19.14
C TYR A 83 2.78 29.37 18.36
N TYR A 84 3.72 28.50 18.10
CA TYR A 84 3.49 27.23 17.44
C TYR A 84 4.09 26.17 18.31
N GLU A 85 3.26 25.25 18.81
CA GLU A 85 3.72 24.18 19.67
C GLU A 85 4.27 23.04 18.80
N ILE A 86 5.58 22.82 18.90
CA ILE A 86 6.31 21.72 18.30
C ILE A 86 6.65 20.74 19.41
N ASN A 87 6.22 19.49 19.28
CA ASN A 87 6.66 18.43 20.18
C ASN A 87 7.92 17.78 19.61
N ASP A 88 9.07 18.08 20.22
CA ASP A 88 10.34 17.42 19.87
C ASP A 88 10.40 16.06 20.56
N LYS A 89 10.16 15.01 19.77
CA LYS A 89 10.16 13.62 20.23
C LYS A 89 11.55 13.12 20.63
N GLU A 90 12.62 13.63 20.00
CA GLU A 90 13.99 13.20 20.32
C GLU A 90 14.44 13.73 21.67
N LEU A 91 14.10 14.99 21.96
CA LEU A 91 14.45 15.65 23.22
C LEU A 91 13.36 15.55 24.28
N GLY A 92 12.21 14.95 23.95
CA GLY A 92 11.07 14.74 24.85
C GLY A 92 10.51 16.04 25.44
N ARG A 93 10.55 17.14 24.68
CA ARG A 93 10.22 18.48 25.18
C ARG A 93 9.27 19.23 24.24
N VAL A 94 8.43 20.07 24.84
CA VAL A 94 7.61 21.03 24.11
C VAL A 94 8.50 22.20 23.71
N ILE A 95 8.65 22.41 22.41
CA ILE A 95 9.36 23.53 21.81
C ILE A 95 8.31 24.44 21.20
N ALA A 96 8.25 25.69 21.66
CA ALA A 96 7.47 26.68 20.94
C ALA A 96 8.36 27.41 19.95
N TYR A 97 7.90 27.57 18.72
CA TYR A 97 8.48 28.56 17.84
C TYR A 97 7.82 29.90 18.12
N ARG A 98 8.63 30.87 18.54
CA ARG A 98 8.20 32.25 18.69
C ARG A 98 8.50 32.97 17.38
N SER A 99 7.46 33.20 16.60
CA SER A 99 7.52 34.23 15.58
C SER A 99 7.19 35.57 16.24
N SER A 100 8.22 36.23 16.77
CA SER A 100 8.21 37.71 16.84
C SER A 100 8.60 38.31 15.52
N TYR A 101 8.90 37.43 14.56
CA TYR A 101 9.23 37.83 13.26
C TYR A 101 8.08 38.79 12.82
N ILE A 102 8.43 39.86 12.15
CA ILE A 102 9.28 39.51 11.06
C ILE A 102 10.78 39.98 11.12
N ASP A 103 11.49 39.88 12.30
CA ASP A 103 12.90 39.30 12.56
C ASP A 103 13.21 38.91 14.08
N PRO A 104 14.32 38.19 14.48
CA PRO A 104 14.76 36.83 14.17
C PRO A 104 14.13 35.74 15.10
N TYR A 105 13.89 34.55 14.54
CA TYR A 105 13.19 33.42 15.14
C TYR A 105 13.98 32.90 16.34
N SER A 106 13.30 32.72 17.46
CA SER A 106 13.87 32.02 18.62
C SER A 106 12.96 30.85 18.93
N TYR A 107 13.45 29.63 18.68
CA TYR A 107 12.84 28.46 19.29
C TYR A 107 13.02 28.59 20.80
N VAL A 108 11.97 28.28 21.55
CA VAL A 108 12.00 28.31 22.99
C VAL A 108 11.55 26.97 23.53
N GLN A 109 12.17 26.51 24.61
CA GLN A 109 11.67 25.36 25.34
C GLN A 109 10.61 25.83 26.33
N VAL A 110 9.44 25.21 26.28
CA VAL A 110 8.34 25.48 27.21
C VAL A 110 8.36 24.42 28.31
N VAL A 111 8.40 24.87 29.57
CA VAL A 111 8.40 24.02 30.76
C VAL A 111 7.38 24.50 31.78
N LYS A 112 6.91 23.58 32.64
CA LYS A 112 5.93 23.90 33.72
C LYS A 112 6.59 24.36 35.02
N GLU A 113 7.87 24.05 35.20
CA GLU A 113 8.65 24.44 36.37
C GLU A 113 9.68 25.50 35.97
N LYS A 114 9.82 26.54 36.80
CA LYS A 114 10.77 27.62 36.55
C LYS A 114 12.19 27.11 36.78
N ASP A 115 13.01 27.20 35.74
CA ASP A 115 14.44 27.00 35.80
C ASP A 115 15.13 28.36 36.04
N GLU A 116 15.67 28.57 37.24
CA GLU A 116 16.39 29.80 37.60
C GLU A 116 17.79 29.89 36.96
N SER A 117 18.30 28.80 36.38
CA SER A 117 19.63 28.77 35.75
C SER A 117 19.65 29.31 34.33
N ARG A 118 18.48 29.56 33.74
CA ARG A 118 18.32 30.00 32.35
C ARG A 118 17.67 31.37 32.26
N THR A 119 17.98 32.12 31.20
CA THR A 119 17.34 33.41 30.93
C THR A 119 15.91 33.18 30.45
N LEU A 120 14.96 33.59 31.28
CA LEU A 120 13.53 33.55 30.98
C LEU A 120 13.19 34.51 29.83
N ILE A 121 12.44 34.01 28.85
CA ILE A 121 11.96 34.79 27.70
C ILE A 121 10.49 35.16 27.87
N PHE A 122 9.70 34.29 28.48
CA PHE A 122 8.26 34.50 28.67
C PHE A 122 7.74 33.66 29.83
N GLU A 123 6.76 34.18 30.57
CA GLU A 123 5.98 33.44 31.56
C GLU A 123 4.49 33.85 31.50
N ASN A 124 3.58 32.91 31.72
CA ASN A 124 2.12 33.18 31.82
C ASN A 124 1.47 32.40 32.97
N GLY A 125 2.01 32.54 34.19
CA GLY A 125 1.51 31.93 35.43
C GLY A 125 1.48 30.39 35.50
N THR A 126 1.57 29.70 34.35
CA THR A 126 1.36 28.27 34.16
C THR A 126 2.53 27.63 33.39
N VAL A 127 3.25 28.43 32.60
CA VAL A 127 4.37 27.98 31.76
C VAL A 127 5.49 29.00 31.75
N TYR A 128 6.72 28.53 31.57
CA TYR A 128 7.95 29.31 31.44
C TYR A 128 8.65 28.92 30.13
N ALA A 129 9.13 29.91 29.38
CA ALA A 129 9.80 29.71 28.10
C ALA A 129 11.22 30.28 28.09
N TYR A 130 12.14 29.54 27.48
CA TYR A 130 13.58 29.84 27.49
C TYR A 130 14.20 29.61 26.11
N SER A 131 15.18 30.43 25.69
CA SER A 131 15.78 30.31 24.35
C SER A 131 16.42 28.94 24.12
N LEU A 132 16.38 28.54 22.86
CA LEU A 132 17.12 27.42 22.30
C LEU A 132 18.00 27.92 21.15
N GLU A 133 19.19 28.41 21.48
CA GLU A 133 20.13 28.98 20.50
C GLU A 133 20.67 27.95 19.50
N ASN A 134 20.60 26.66 19.82
CA ASN A 134 21.12 25.56 19.01
C ASN A 134 20.05 24.61 18.47
N TYR A 135 18.77 24.99 18.52
CA TYR A 135 17.73 24.14 17.94
C TYR A 135 17.67 24.34 16.42
N VAL A 136 17.75 23.23 15.71
CA VAL A 136 17.50 23.15 14.27
C VAL A 136 16.17 22.43 14.12
N GLU A 137 15.20 23.09 13.49
CA GLU A 137 13.90 22.47 13.23
C GLU A 137 14.08 21.25 12.32
N PRO A 138 13.51 20.10 12.69
CA PRO A 138 13.46 18.95 11.81
C PRO A 138 12.76 19.34 10.51
N HIS A 139 13.45 19.13 9.39
CA HIS A 139 12.85 19.29 8.08
C HIS A 139 12.17 17.98 7.70
N TYR A 140 10.86 18.02 7.52
CA TYR A 140 10.09 16.91 6.97
C TYR A 140 9.81 17.16 5.49
N GLU A 141 9.91 16.09 4.69
CA GLU A 141 9.62 16.14 3.25
C GLU A 141 8.15 16.43 2.96
N PHE A 142 7.26 16.07 3.89
CA PHE A 142 5.82 16.19 3.75
C PHE A 142 5.18 16.47 5.11
N TYR A 143 4.16 17.33 5.12
CA TYR A 143 3.34 17.60 6.29
C TYR A 143 1.88 17.29 5.99
N TYR A 144 1.24 16.56 6.89
CA TYR A 144 -0.17 16.25 6.86
C TYR A 144 -0.97 17.46 7.34
N LYS A 145 -2.13 17.66 6.74
CA LYS A 145 -3.15 18.61 7.17
C LYS A 145 -4.09 17.92 8.15
N LYS A 146 -4.68 18.69 9.07
CA LYS A 146 -5.71 18.17 9.98
C LYS A 146 -6.95 17.59 9.26
N SER A 147 -7.22 18.01 8.03
CA SER A 147 -8.31 17.47 7.19
C SER A 147 -7.99 16.13 6.55
N ASP A 148 -6.73 15.69 6.57
CA ASP A 148 -6.31 14.44 5.95
C ASP A 148 -6.89 13.21 6.69
N PRO A 149 -7.08 12.07 6.00
CA PRO A 149 -7.55 10.84 6.63
C PRO A 149 -6.56 10.26 7.66
N ASP A 150 -6.90 10.30 8.95
CA ASP A 150 -6.07 9.77 10.06
C ASP A 150 -5.68 8.29 9.93
N GLY A 151 -6.46 7.48 9.20
CA GLY A 151 -6.24 6.04 9.01
C GLY A 151 -5.29 5.67 7.87
N TYR A 152 -4.71 6.67 7.21
CA TYR A 152 -3.89 6.50 6.02
C TYR A 152 -2.66 7.41 6.03
N ASN A 153 -1.63 6.97 5.32
CA ASN A 153 -0.42 7.74 5.06
C ASN A 153 -0.27 7.95 3.55
N TYR A 154 0.19 9.13 3.14
CA TYR A 154 0.54 9.43 1.76
C TYR A 154 1.68 8.53 1.30
N VAL A 155 1.54 7.91 0.12
CA VAL A 155 2.63 7.19 -0.54
C VAL A 155 3.71 8.19 -0.95
N ASN A 156 4.96 7.84 -0.68
CA ASN A 156 6.10 8.69 -0.98
C ASN A 156 6.22 8.90 -2.49
N SER A 157 6.56 10.12 -2.92
CA SER A 157 6.68 10.48 -4.34
C SER A 157 7.75 9.69 -5.12
N GLU A 158 8.73 9.13 -4.42
CA GLU A 158 9.77 8.25 -4.97
C GLU A 158 9.32 6.77 -5.05
N SER A 159 8.11 6.44 -4.59
CA SER A 159 7.52 5.11 -4.78
C SER A 159 7.34 4.81 -6.27
N GLU A 160 7.62 3.56 -6.67
CA GLU A 160 7.46 3.11 -8.06
C GLU A 160 6.01 3.20 -8.55
N TYR A 161 5.05 3.09 -7.64
CA TYR A 161 3.62 3.21 -7.94
C TYR A 161 3.03 4.38 -7.17
N GLN A 162 2.31 5.23 -7.90
CA GLN A 162 1.67 6.47 -7.47
C GLN A 162 0.15 6.45 -7.71
N SER A 163 -0.42 5.34 -8.21
CA SER A 163 -1.88 5.19 -8.36
C SER A 163 -2.34 3.75 -8.20
N ILE A 164 -3.63 3.56 -7.93
CA ILE A 164 -4.24 2.21 -7.85
C ILE A 164 -4.15 1.52 -9.22
N GLU A 165 -4.34 2.25 -10.32
CA GLU A 165 -4.21 1.72 -11.67
C GLU A 165 -2.82 1.13 -11.93
N GLN A 166 -1.75 1.81 -11.51
CA GLN A 166 -0.39 1.32 -11.68
C GLN A 166 -0.13 0.04 -10.87
N ILE A 167 -0.65 -0.03 -9.64
CA ILE A 167 -0.56 -1.23 -8.81
C ILE A 167 -1.30 -2.40 -9.49
N LYS A 168 -2.54 -2.17 -9.96
CA LYS A 168 -3.34 -3.18 -10.68
C LYS A 168 -2.62 -3.67 -11.93
N ALA A 169 -2.12 -2.75 -12.76
CA ALA A 169 -1.37 -3.08 -13.98
C ALA A 169 -0.08 -3.86 -13.69
N ALA A 170 0.57 -3.66 -12.54
CA ALA A 170 1.71 -4.45 -12.11
C ALA A 170 1.29 -5.87 -11.67
N ALA A 171 0.21 -5.98 -10.90
CA ALA A 171 -0.32 -7.25 -10.41
C ALA A 171 -0.85 -8.15 -11.54
N GLU A 172 -1.50 -7.56 -12.54
CA GLU A 172 -2.06 -8.25 -13.72
C GLU A 172 -1.02 -8.84 -14.66
N LYS A 173 0.26 -8.49 -14.49
CA LYS A 173 1.39 -9.14 -15.19
C LYS A 173 1.81 -10.45 -14.52
N VAL A 174 1.37 -10.68 -13.29
CA VAL A 174 1.80 -11.79 -12.43
C VAL A 174 0.65 -12.77 -12.20
N TYR A 175 -0.51 -12.23 -11.81
CA TYR A 175 -1.66 -13.02 -11.38
C TYR A 175 -2.78 -13.01 -12.40
N SER A 176 -3.61 -14.06 -12.38
CA SER A 176 -4.83 -14.15 -13.16
C SER A 176 -5.84 -13.11 -12.72
N MET A 177 -6.72 -12.71 -13.63
CA MET A 177 -7.79 -11.76 -13.31
C MET A 177 -8.78 -12.35 -12.31
N ASP A 178 -9.07 -13.65 -12.39
CA ASP A 178 -9.97 -14.33 -11.45
C ASP A 178 -9.43 -14.26 -10.02
N TYR A 179 -8.14 -14.53 -9.81
CA TYR A 179 -7.50 -14.39 -8.51
C TYR A 179 -7.51 -12.93 -8.03
N LEU A 180 -7.10 -11.99 -8.89
CA LEU A 180 -7.00 -10.57 -8.54
C LEU A 180 -8.36 -9.94 -8.22
N SER A 181 -9.42 -10.31 -8.95
CA SER A 181 -10.76 -9.78 -8.73
C SER A 181 -11.24 -9.99 -7.29
N SER A 182 -10.89 -11.14 -6.69
CA SER A 182 -11.24 -11.44 -5.30
C SER A 182 -10.45 -10.62 -4.27
N LEU A 183 -9.27 -10.12 -4.65
CA LEU A 183 -8.41 -9.33 -3.78
C LEU A 183 -8.70 -7.83 -3.88
N TYR A 184 -8.99 -7.35 -5.09
CA TYR A 184 -9.17 -5.93 -5.39
C TYR A 184 -10.22 -5.26 -4.51
N GLU A 185 -11.32 -5.94 -4.21
CA GLU A 185 -12.36 -5.41 -3.32
C GLU A 185 -11.78 -5.08 -1.93
N SER A 186 -11.07 -6.03 -1.31
CA SER A 186 -10.44 -5.80 -0.01
C SER A 186 -9.29 -4.79 -0.04
N LEU A 187 -8.55 -4.72 -1.15
CA LEU A 187 -7.35 -3.89 -1.28
C LEU A 187 -7.67 -2.43 -1.60
N PHE A 188 -8.72 -2.16 -2.37
CA PHE A 188 -8.96 -0.85 -2.97
C PHE A 188 -10.34 -0.26 -2.66
N ASP A 189 -11.34 -1.08 -2.37
CA ASP A 189 -12.70 -0.59 -2.08
C ASP A 189 -13.02 -0.65 -0.58
N GLY A 190 -12.38 -1.57 0.14
CA GLY A 190 -12.72 -1.91 1.52
C GLY A 190 -13.95 -2.82 1.58
N THR A 191 -14.18 -3.44 2.73
CA THR A 191 -15.32 -4.36 2.91
C THR A 191 -16.12 -4.01 4.14
N VAL A 192 -17.44 -4.08 4.04
CA VAL A 192 -18.35 -3.94 5.20
C VAL A 192 -18.90 -5.31 5.54
N VAL A 193 -18.41 -5.89 6.63
CA VAL A 193 -18.88 -7.19 7.12
C VAL A 193 -19.94 -6.97 8.19
N LYS A 194 -21.15 -7.47 7.93
CA LYS A 194 -22.22 -7.51 8.94
C LYS A 194 -22.15 -8.80 9.74
N SER A 195 -21.89 -8.70 11.04
CA SER A 195 -21.95 -9.82 11.98
C SER A 195 -23.03 -9.57 13.03
N GLY A 196 -24.19 -10.22 12.86
CA GLY A 196 -25.37 -9.99 13.70
C GLY A 196 -25.91 -8.57 13.58
N THR A 197 -25.87 -7.81 14.68
CA THR A 197 -26.23 -6.38 14.74
C THR A 197 -25.04 -5.44 14.55
N THR A 198 -23.80 -5.98 14.47
CA THR A 198 -22.57 -5.17 14.36
C THR A 198 -22.12 -5.09 12.91
N LEU A 199 -21.78 -3.89 12.46
CA LEU A 199 -21.12 -3.64 11.17
C LEU A 199 -19.64 -3.40 11.45
N THR A 200 -18.77 -4.24 10.89
CA THR A 200 -17.32 -4.05 10.92
C THR A 200 -16.88 -3.65 9.52
N SER A 201 -16.36 -2.43 9.37
CA SER A 201 -15.72 -1.98 8.14
C SER A 201 -14.24 -2.33 8.19
N ASN A 202 -13.77 -3.16 7.26
CA ASN A 202 -12.35 -3.21 6.93
C ASN A 202 -12.10 -2.12 5.88
N THR A 203 -11.28 -1.14 6.25
CA THR A 203 -10.85 -0.10 5.32
C THR A 203 -10.03 -0.71 4.19
N ALA A 204 -10.07 -0.07 3.01
CA ALA A 204 -9.20 -0.44 1.91
C ALA A 204 -7.73 -0.35 2.35
N ARG A 205 -6.86 -1.17 1.74
CA ARG A 205 -5.43 -1.07 1.99
C ARG A 205 -4.84 0.17 1.32
N TYR A 206 -5.28 0.47 0.11
CA TYR A 206 -4.91 1.67 -0.64
C TYR A 206 -6.15 2.43 -1.06
N MET A 207 -6.05 3.75 -1.08
CA MET A 207 -7.09 4.63 -1.60
C MET A 207 -6.48 5.78 -2.39
N GLU A 208 -7.25 6.33 -3.32
CA GLU A 208 -6.95 7.60 -3.97
C GLU A 208 -7.69 8.71 -3.24
N TYR A 209 -6.96 9.75 -2.85
CA TYR A 209 -7.47 10.88 -2.10
C TYR A 209 -7.21 12.17 -2.88
N GLU A 210 -8.26 12.93 -3.16
CA GLU A 210 -8.14 14.28 -3.73
C GLU A 210 -7.96 15.27 -2.59
N ASP A 211 -6.81 15.94 -2.56
CA ASP A 211 -6.52 16.97 -1.57
C ASP A 211 -7.23 18.30 -1.87
N ASP A 212 -7.09 19.29 -0.99
CA ASP A 212 -7.73 20.61 -1.16
C ASP A 212 -7.31 21.36 -2.43
N ASP A 213 -6.16 21.00 -3.00
CA ASP A 213 -5.62 21.59 -4.23
C ASP A 213 -6.09 20.83 -5.49
N GLY A 214 -6.93 19.80 -5.31
CA GLY A 214 -7.48 18.97 -6.39
C GLY A 214 -6.49 17.92 -6.91
N ILE A 215 -5.41 17.65 -6.18
CA ILE A 215 -4.41 16.66 -6.57
C ILE A 215 -4.83 15.29 -6.00
N ILE A 216 -4.89 14.30 -6.89
CA ILE A 216 -5.17 12.92 -6.51
C ILE A 216 -3.88 12.27 -6.06
N ASN A 217 -3.82 11.89 -4.79
CA ASN A 217 -2.70 11.23 -4.15
C ASN A 217 -3.05 9.78 -3.81
N LEU A 218 -2.08 8.88 -3.98
CA LEU A 218 -2.21 7.52 -3.47
C LEU A 218 -1.89 7.51 -1.97
N MET A 219 -2.78 6.93 -1.18
CA MET A 219 -2.59 6.72 0.25
C MET A 219 -2.63 5.23 0.59
N MET A 220 -1.90 4.85 1.64
CA MET A 220 -1.85 3.50 2.18
C MET A 220 -2.31 3.48 3.63
N SER A 221 -3.12 2.48 4.01
CA SER A 221 -3.62 2.35 5.37
C SER A 221 -2.48 2.19 6.37
N ASN A 222 -2.54 2.94 7.48
CA ASN A 222 -1.53 2.90 8.54
C ASN A 222 -1.89 1.95 9.70
N THR A 223 -3.03 1.25 9.59
CA THR A 223 -3.49 0.26 10.59
C THR A 223 -3.35 -1.19 10.10
N TYR A 224 -2.87 -1.40 8.87
CA TYR A 224 -2.68 -2.72 8.30
C TYR A 224 -1.45 -3.42 8.90
N GLU A 225 -1.67 -4.59 9.49
CA GLU A 225 -0.60 -5.46 9.97
C GLU A 225 -0.09 -6.40 8.85
N PRO A 226 1.21 -6.36 8.49
CA PRO A 226 1.77 -7.23 7.45
C PRO A 226 1.54 -8.71 7.74
N LEU A 227 0.86 -9.40 6.83
CA LEU A 227 0.71 -10.85 6.83
C LEU A 227 1.97 -11.54 6.29
N VAL A 228 2.66 -10.89 5.36
CA VAL A 228 3.91 -11.35 4.75
C VAL A 228 5.06 -10.58 5.35
N LYS A 229 5.80 -11.24 6.24
CA LYS A 229 6.96 -10.63 6.95
C LYS A 229 8.30 -11.15 6.44
N GLU A 230 8.27 -12.23 5.67
CA GLU A 230 9.48 -12.90 5.18
C GLU A 230 9.24 -13.59 3.85
N LYS A 231 10.32 -13.74 3.09
CA LYS A 231 10.30 -14.34 1.76
C LYS A 231 10.13 -15.87 1.87
N ARG A 232 9.17 -16.42 1.14
CA ARG A 232 9.04 -17.87 0.92
C ARG A 232 9.92 -18.29 -0.25
N ILE A 233 10.82 -19.24 -0.01
CA ILE A 233 11.70 -19.83 -1.02
C ILE A 233 11.11 -21.14 -1.52
N TYR A 234 11.16 -21.36 -2.83
CA TYR A 234 10.60 -22.52 -3.51
C TYR A 234 11.69 -23.44 -4.04
N ASP A 235 11.64 -24.72 -3.67
CA ASP A 235 12.57 -25.74 -4.16
C ASP A 235 12.02 -26.40 -5.43
N PHE A 236 12.33 -25.79 -6.57
CA PHE A 236 11.87 -26.25 -7.89
C PHE A 236 12.34 -27.65 -8.26
N SER A 237 13.37 -28.20 -7.60
CA SER A 237 13.78 -29.60 -7.84
C SER A 237 12.72 -30.62 -7.38
N THR A 238 11.81 -30.18 -6.50
CA THR A 238 10.70 -30.99 -5.98
C THR A 238 9.38 -30.77 -6.73
N ALA A 239 9.36 -29.81 -7.65
CA ALA A 239 8.14 -29.36 -8.30
C ALA A 239 7.57 -30.42 -9.25
N LYS A 240 6.25 -30.64 -9.14
CA LYS A 240 5.52 -31.55 -10.03
C LYS A 240 4.09 -31.11 -10.26
N ILE A 241 3.61 -31.26 -11.50
CA ILE A 241 2.19 -31.07 -11.80
C ILE A 241 1.39 -32.22 -11.16
N VAL A 242 0.42 -31.86 -10.34
CA VAL A 242 -0.54 -32.76 -9.70
C VAL A 242 -1.93 -32.57 -10.31
N ARG A 243 -2.87 -33.46 -9.96
CA ARG A 243 -4.27 -33.32 -10.41
C ARG A 243 -5.00 -32.22 -9.60
N PRO A 244 -5.98 -31.53 -10.21
CA PRO A 244 -6.40 -31.65 -11.61
C PRO A 244 -5.40 -30.99 -12.58
N LYS A 245 -5.32 -31.53 -13.80
CA LYS A 245 -4.53 -30.95 -14.89
C LYS A 245 -5.38 -30.86 -16.15
N ARG A 246 -5.47 -29.67 -16.71
CA ARG A 246 -6.12 -29.36 -17.99
C ARG A 246 -5.13 -28.60 -18.86
N LYS A 247 -5.41 -28.45 -20.15
CA LYS A 247 -4.55 -27.71 -21.09
C LYS A 247 -4.29 -26.26 -20.68
N ASP A 248 -5.22 -25.67 -19.93
CA ASP A 248 -5.31 -24.27 -19.57
C ASP A 248 -5.26 -24.06 -18.06
N PHE A 249 -5.06 -25.12 -17.28
CA PHE A 249 -5.03 -25.07 -15.82
C PHE A 249 -4.17 -26.18 -15.26
N VAL A 250 -3.22 -25.82 -14.40
CA VAL A 250 -2.35 -26.78 -13.74
C VAL A 250 -2.22 -26.46 -12.25
N THR A 251 -2.15 -27.51 -11.44
CA THR A 251 -1.77 -27.41 -10.04
C THR A 251 -0.39 -28.01 -9.86
N ILE A 252 0.50 -27.30 -9.18
CA ILE A 252 1.91 -27.64 -9.00
C ILE A 252 2.14 -27.84 -7.51
N SER A 253 2.56 -29.05 -7.13
CA SER A 253 3.04 -29.34 -5.77
C SER A 253 4.53 -29.07 -5.73
N ILE A 254 4.98 -28.30 -4.74
CA ILE A 254 6.36 -27.87 -4.61
C ILE A 254 6.72 -27.70 -3.14
N ASP A 255 7.91 -28.13 -2.73
CA ASP A 255 8.41 -27.85 -1.40
C ASP A 255 8.87 -26.40 -1.30
N SER A 256 8.55 -25.77 -0.18
CA SER A 256 8.94 -24.39 0.12
C SER A 256 9.36 -24.27 1.57
N TYR A 257 10.06 -23.18 1.89
CA TYR A 257 10.43 -22.83 3.25
C TYR A 257 10.50 -21.31 3.38
N LEU A 258 10.48 -20.80 4.60
CA LEU A 258 10.69 -19.37 4.86
C LEU A 258 12.19 -19.11 4.94
N GLU A 259 12.65 -17.98 4.41
CA GLU A 259 14.09 -17.67 4.31
C GLU A 259 14.82 -17.77 5.66
N SER A 260 14.17 -17.35 6.75
CA SER A 260 14.72 -17.46 8.11
C SER A 260 14.78 -18.90 8.66
N ARG A 261 14.03 -19.83 8.05
CA ARG A 261 13.79 -21.19 8.53
C ARG A 261 13.98 -22.24 7.41
N PRO A 262 15.21 -22.37 6.86
CA PRO A 262 15.47 -23.25 5.70
C PRO A 262 15.25 -24.75 5.96
N ASN A 263 15.24 -25.16 7.23
CA ASN A 263 15.02 -26.55 7.63
C ASN A 263 13.52 -26.89 7.83
N GLU A 264 12.63 -25.90 7.85
CA GLU A 264 11.18 -26.08 8.00
C GLU A 264 10.52 -26.11 6.62
N ARG A 265 10.57 -27.28 5.97
CA ARG A 265 10.00 -27.48 4.64
C ARG A 265 8.51 -27.78 4.70
N LEU A 266 7.76 -27.13 3.83
CA LEU A 266 6.32 -27.32 3.63
C LEU A 266 6.05 -27.61 2.16
N ASN A 267 5.32 -28.68 1.89
CA ASN A 267 4.78 -28.93 0.55
C ASN A 267 3.54 -28.07 0.33
N VAL A 268 3.62 -27.14 -0.62
CA VAL A 268 2.53 -26.22 -0.97
C VAL A 268 2.01 -26.52 -2.38
N LYS A 269 0.83 -25.99 -2.69
CA LYS A 269 0.23 -26.09 -4.03
C LYS A 269 0.09 -24.70 -4.63
N LEU A 270 0.62 -24.53 -5.82
CA LEU A 270 0.43 -23.35 -6.65
C LEU A 270 -0.44 -23.70 -7.84
N THR A 271 -1.34 -22.82 -8.23
CA THR A 271 -2.15 -22.96 -9.44
C THR A 271 -1.68 -21.97 -10.49
N MET A 272 -1.69 -22.41 -11.74
CA MET A 272 -1.50 -21.53 -12.89
C MET A 272 -2.64 -21.75 -13.87
N ILE A 273 -3.07 -20.66 -14.50
CA ILE A 273 -4.10 -20.65 -15.55
C ILE A 273 -3.53 -20.02 -16.83
N LEU A 274 -3.93 -20.53 -17.98
CA LEU A 274 -3.59 -19.95 -19.28
C LEU A 274 -4.63 -18.88 -19.63
N GLN A 275 -4.25 -17.61 -19.47
CA GLN A 275 -5.09 -16.44 -19.75
C GLN A 275 -4.51 -15.71 -20.97
N ASP A 276 -5.34 -15.50 -22.00
CA ASP A 276 -4.94 -14.81 -23.23
C ASP A 276 -3.66 -15.36 -23.88
N GLY A 277 -3.44 -16.68 -23.75
CA GLY A 277 -2.26 -17.37 -24.28
C GLY A 277 -1.00 -17.29 -23.42
N VAL A 278 -1.08 -16.69 -22.23
CA VAL A 278 0.03 -16.56 -21.28
C VAL A 278 -0.32 -17.28 -19.98
N TRP A 279 0.63 -18.04 -19.42
CA TRP A 279 0.43 -18.63 -18.09
C TRP A 279 0.58 -17.57 -17.00
N MET A 280 -0.37 -17.56 -16.08
CA MET A 280 -0.48 -16.62 -14.95
C MET A 280 -0.62 -17.39 -13.64
N LEU A 281 -0.18 -16.82 -12.52
CA LEU A 281 -0.43 -17.39 -11.19
C LEU A 281 -1.91 -17.22 -10.83
N ASP A 282 -2.53 -18.28 -10.34
CA ASP A 282 -3.95 -18.31 -9.94
C ASP A 282 -4.13 -18.65 -8.45
N SER A 283 -3.07 -18.41 -7.67
CA SER A 283 -2.98 -18.67 -6.23
C SER A 283 -1.91 -17.78 -5.61
N GLY A 284 -2.06 -17.44 -4.34
CA GLY A 284 -1.05 -16.71 -3.58
C GLY A 284 0.25 -17.49 -3.39
N THR A 285 1.37 -16.78 -3.36
CA THR A 285 2.73 -17.32 -3.18
C THR A 285 3.36 -16.95 -1.84
N TYR A 286 2.54 -16.57 -0.85
CA TYR A 286 2.97 -16.12 0.48
C TYR A 286 2.73 -17.18 1.57
#